data_AF-A0AAD2JXL6-F1
#
_entry.id   AF-A0AAD2JXL6-F1
#
_cell.length_a   1.000
_cell.length_b   1.000
_cell.length_c   1.000
_cell.angle_alpha   90.00
_cell.angle_beta   90.00
_cell.angle_gamma   90.00
#
_symmetry.space_group_name_H-M   'P 1'
#
loop_
_entity.id
_entity.type
_entity.pdbx_description
1 polymer ?
#
loop_
_entity_poly.entity_id
_entity_poly.type
_entity_poly.pdbx_seq_one_letter_code
_entity_poly.pdbx_strand_id
1 'polypeptide(L)'
;MKSTTTSIAERKRIGQHFVVGFHGEAPSKDIRTLIQEFFVGSVILMKRNIVDAEQTRSLVQQLQQLAHDAGHDQPLLIGIDQENGLVSAFGRPGAGTQFPGAMALSATGSTELAENVSFAIARELKLVGINWAYSPVADVNSDPRNPVIGMISSALVWRWSFDQSREHCNQADALTDPSQVAAFTVAVARGLTRGGIAACAKHFPGHGDTSVDSHLALPQINKPRSALDSYELPPFKALISGGIPSIMTAHILLPLVAHDPASLSKTFTTDILRTELGHSGVVVTDCLEMEAISNQSQGACGVEKGAVSALQAGADIVMICHTMAWQIGALEATYEAVISGQLTLDETRVAALKNEFSGTWDNVLFTDPEFSSKWASVKKESAELSRRSYFLSTALVNGSGFRPLEVGQPVTLFTPPMDSLNKAVDDADDMLRTQDGKVRNTAGPSFLSLAQSIEKRAPCDHIVYGENNRCTVPTGSTAVIFVLRNADRYPWQLDVLDRLAACHPLPFIVLGSCAPYEARLMSHPYIASFEYTPDALEAAMQVVFGEKHPQGTVPVAY
;
A
#
# COMPACT_ATOMS: atom_id res chain seq x y z
N MET A 1 15.47 -7.92 -31.92
CA MET A 1 14.69 -7.15 -32.91
C MET A 1 13.98 -8.11 -33.86
N LYS A 2 12.86 -8.69 -33.41
CA LYS A 2 11.91 -9.45 -34.26
C LYS A 2 10.63 -8.62 -34.53
N SER A 3 10.71 -7.30 -34.37
CA SER A 3 9.59 -6.35 -34.44
C SER A 3 9.10 -6.05 -35.88
N THR A 4 9.76 -6.52 -36.93
CA THR A 4 9.52 -6.03 -38.31
C THR A 4 8.22 -6.48 -38.98
N THR A 5 7.38 -7.33 -38.37
CA THR A 5 6.14 -7.83 -38.98
C THR A 5 4.84 -7.28 -38.38
N THR A 6 4.84 -6.72 -37.16
CA THR A 6 3.62 -6.17 -36.53
C THR A 6 3.33 -4.76 -37.04
N SER A 7 2.14 -4.53 -37.61
CA SER A 7 1.71 -3.21 -38.10
C SER A 7 1.63 -2.18 -36.97
N ILE A 8 1.75 -0.89 -37.29
CA ILE A 8 1.62 0.20 -36.30
C ILE A 8 0.24 0.15 -35.61
N ALA A 9 -0.82 -0.15 -36.36
CA ALA A 9 -2.18 -0.26 -35.81
C ALA A 9 -2.26 -1.37 -34.75
N GLU A 10 -1.67 -2.54 -35.01
CA GLU A 10 -1.64 -3.63 -34.03
C GLU A 10 -0.77 -3.30 -32.81
N ARG A 11 0.38 -2.63 -32.99
CA ARG A 11 1.20 -2.17 -31.86
C ARG A 11 0.44 -1.18 -30.97
N LYS A 12 -0.28 -0.23 -31.57
CA LYS A 12 -1.14 0.72 -30.84
C LYS A 12 -2.19 0.01 -30.00
N ARG A 13 -2.89 -0.96 -30.60
CA ARG A 13 -3.93 -1.75 -29.91
C ARG A 13 -3.33 -2.56 -28.77
N ILE A 14 -2.28 -3.35 -29.04
CA ILE A 14 -1.66 -4.22 -28.03
C ILE A 14 -1.02 -3.41 -26.90
N GLY A 15 -0.38 -2.28 -27.22
CA GLY A 15 0.24 -1.39 -26.24
C GLY A 15 -0.74 -0.86 -25.18
N GLN A 16 -2.04 -0.74 -25.49
CA GLN A 16 -3.05 -0.32 -24.50
C GLN A 16 -3.19 -1.31 -23.34
N HIS A 17 -2.80 -2.57 -23.53
CA HIS A 17 -2.90 -3.63 -22.53
C HIS A 17 -1.67 -3.70 -21.60
N PHE A 18 -0.81 -2.68 -21.60
CA PHE A 18 0.40 -2.64 -20.80
C PHE A 18 0.46 -1.40 -19.91
N VAL A 19 0.84 -1.62 -18.66
CA VAL A 19 1.36 -0.57 -17.78
C VAL A 19 2.83 -0.85 -17.45
N VAL A 20 3.67 0.17 -17.67
CA VAL A 20 5.11 0.07 -17.49
C VAL A 20 5.63 1.15 -16.55
N GLY A 21 6.67 0.85 -15.79
CA GLY A 21 7.40 1.84 -15.00
C GLY A 21 8.79 2.13 -15.57
N PHE A 22 9.48 3.13 -15.01
CA PHE A 22 10.83 3.51 -15.41
C PHE A 22 11.60 4.13 -14.24
N HIS A 23 12.92 4.31 -14.43
CA HIS A 23 13.79 4.94 -13.44
C HIS A 23 14.11 6.39 -13.80
N GLY A 24 14.19 7.25 -12.77
CA GLY A 24 14.57 8.65 -12.88
C GLY A 24 13.39 9.63 -12.73
N GLU A 25 13.74 10.89 -12.49
CA GLU A 25 12.83 12.01 -12.18
C GLU A 25 12.36 12.76 -13.45
N ALA A 26 12.79 12.31 -14.62
CA ALA A 26 12.42 12.83 -15.94
C ALA A 26 12.26 11.67 -16.93
N PRO A 27 11.57 11.83 -18.08
CA PRO A 27 11.37 10.73 -19.02
C PRO A 27 12.70 10.21 -19.56
N SER A 28 13.05 8.99 -19.13
CA SER A 28 14.25 8.26 -19.56
C SER A 28 14.18 7.87 -21.04
N LYS A 29 15.31 7.42 -21.61
CA LYS A 29 15.34 6.85 -22.96
C LYS A 29 14.41 5.64 -23.08
N ASP A 30 14.33 4.83 -22.02
CA ASP A 30 13.56 3.60 -22.01
C ASP A 30 12.06 3.89 -22.10
N ILE A 31 11.53 4.77 -21.25
CA ILE A 31 10.10 5.12 -21.29
C ILE A 31 9.70 5.84 -22.57
N ARG A 32 10.60 6.68 -23.13
CA ARG A 32 10.39 7.27 -24.47
C ARG A 32 10.23 6.20 -25.53
N THR A 33 11.09 5.19 -25.53
CA THR A 33 11.03 4.06 -26.46
C THR A 33 9.71 3.29 -26.31
N LEU A 34 9.31 2.97 -25.07
CA LEU A 34 8.06 2.25 -24.81
C LEU A 34 6.82 3.03 -25.26
N ILE A 35 6.77 4.34 -25.01
CA ILE A 35 5.64 5.19 -25.43
C ILE A 35 5.61 5.37 -26.94
N GLN A 36 6.76 5.64 -27.57
CA GLN A 36 6.81 6.08 -28.98
C GLN A 36 6.86 4.91 -29.96
N GLU A 37 7.50 3.79 -29.61
CA GLU A 37 7.68 2.66 -30.53
C GLU A 37 6.74 1.48 -30.22
N PHE A 38 6.42 1.27 -28.95
CA PHE A 38 5.54 0.19 -28.49
C PHE A 38 4.14 0.67 -28.10
N PHE A 39 3.89 1.98 -28.12
CA PHE A 39 2.57 2.57 -27.89
C PHE A 39 1.93 2.12 -26.56
N VAL A 40 2.73 1.95 -25.50
CA VAL A 40 2.20 1.56 -24.18
C VAL A 40 1.15 2.56 -23.71
N GLY A 41 -0.01 2.05 -23.29
CA GLY A 41 -1.16 2.89 -22.96
C GLY A 41 -1.14 3.47 -21.56
N SER A 42 -0.29 2.94 -20.68
CA SER A 42 -0.28 3.27 -19.26
C SER A 42 1.14 3.32 -18.69
N VAL A 43 1.38 4.22 -17.74
CA VAL A 43 2.64 4.35 -17.01
C VAL A 43 2.37 4.33 -15.51
N ILE A 44 3.17 3.58 -14.75
CA ILE A 44 3.17 3.64 -13.27
C ILE A 44 4.33 4.50 -12.79
N LEU A 45 4.02 5.48 -11.93
CA LEU A 45 4.99 6.26 -11.19
C LEU A 45 5.23 5.64 -9.82
N MET A 46 6.50 5.60 -9.42
CA MET A 46 6.97 5.13 -8.11
C MET A 46 7.76 6.24 -7.42
N LYS A 47 8.15 6.04 -6.17
CA LYS A 47 8.91 7.04 -5.38
C LYS A 47 10.15 7.57 -6.10
N ARG A 48 10.85 6.70 -6.83
CA ARG A 48 12.01 7.05 -7.69
C ARG A 48 11.72 8.07 -8.82
N ASN A 49 10.45 8.39 -9.07
CA ASN A 49 10.02 9.35 -10.08
C ASN A 49 9.52 10.67 -9.47
N ILE A 50 9.29 10.72 -8.15
CA ILE A 50 8.62 11.82 -7.47
C ILE A 50 9.64 12.58 -6.63
N VAL A 51 9.81 13.88 -6.90
CA VAL A 51 10.63 14.81 -6.09
C VAL A 51 9.74 15.75 -5.30
N ASP A 52 8.94 16.53 -6.02
CA ASP A 52 7.97 17.49 -5.52
C ASP A 52 6.79 17.61 -6.50
N ALA A 53 5.81 18.44 -6.16
CA ALA A 53 4.60 18.60 -6.97
C ALA A 53 4.85 19.24 -8.34
N GLU A 54 5.76 20.21 -8.45
CA GLU A 54 6.06 20.90 -9.71
C GLU A 54 6.82 19.98 -10.66
N GLN A 55 7.82 19.27 -10.16
CA GLN A 55 8.55 18.25 -10.91
C GLN A 55 7.61 17.13 -11.35
N THR A 56 6.76 16.61 -10.47
CA THR A 56 5.83 15.51 -10.82
C THR A 56 4.87 15.94 -11.93
N ARG A 57 4.30 17.14 -11.82
CA ARG A 57 3.43 17.71 -12.86
C ARG A 57 4.15 17.82 -14.19
N SER A 58 5.38 18.37 -14.19
CA SER A 58 6.19 18.52 -15.39
C SER A 58 6.53 17.16 -16.02
N LEU A 59 6.88 16.16 -15.19
CA LEU A 59 7.12 14.80 -15.65
C LEU A 59 5.89 14.21 -16.34
N VAL A 60 4.72 14.30 -15.71
CA VAL A 60 3.47 13.78 -16.28
C VAL A 60 3.13 14.48 -17.60
N GLN A 61 3.23 15.81 -17.68
CA GLN A 61 3.00 16.55 -18.92
C GLN A 61 3.96 16.11 -20.03
N GLN A 62 5.24 15.87 -19.72
CA GLN A 62 6.20 15.37 -20.72
C GLN A 62 5.86 13.96 -21.21
N LEU A 63 5.38 13.06 -20.32
CA LEU A 63 4.93 11.73 -20.72
C LEU A 63 3.69 11.81 -21.64
N GLN A 64 2.74 12.68 -21.31
CA GLN A 64 1.56 12.92 -22.16
C GLN A 64 1.94 13.52 -23.51
N GLN A 65 2.89 14.47 -23.54
CA GLN A 65 3.40 15.04 -24.79
C GLN A 65 4.06 13.97 -25.68
N LEU A 66 4.85 13.06 -25.09
CA LEU A 66 5.45 11.95 -25.83
C LEU A 66 4.40 11.04 -26.48
N ALA A 67 3.30 10.74 -25.77
CA ALA A 67 2.22 9.93 -26.31
C ALA A 67 1.44 10.67 -27.40
N HIS A 68 1.14 11.96 -27.19
CA HIS A 68 0.50 12.81 -28.19
C HIS A 68 1.31 12.85 -29.50
N ASP A 69 2.61 13.14 -29.41
CA ASP A 69 3.47 13.31 -30.58
C ASP A 69 3.74 11.99 -31.31
N ALA A 70 3.72 10.86 -30.58
CA ALA A 70 3.75 9.53 -31.19
C ALA A 70 2.43 9.18 -31.89
N GLY A 71 1.37 9.97 -31.68
CA GLY A 71 0.06 9.79 -32.29
C GLY A 71 -0.81 8.77 -31.57
N HIS A 72 -0.76 8.68 -30.24
CA HIS A 72 -1.72 7.89 -29.47
C HIS A 72 -3.14 8.44 -29.65
N ASP A 73 -4.14 7.56 -29.62
CA ASP A 73 -5.54 7.97 -29.86
C ASP A 73 -6.17 8.58 -28.59
N GLN A 74 -5.71 8.19 -27.41
CA GLN A 74 -6.15 8.72 -26.10
C GLN A 74 -4.93 8.99 -25.19
N PRO A 75 -5.03 9.92 -24.24
CA PRO A 75 -3.99 10.14 -23.23
C PRO A 75 -3.60 8.88 -22.45
N LEU A 76 -2.42 8.92 -21.84
CA LEU A 76 -1.92 7.84 -21.00
C LEU A 76 -2.73 7.77 -19.69
N LEU A 77 -2.95 6.54 -19.21
CA LEU A 77 -3.22 6.32 -17.80
C LEU A 77 -1.90 6.48 -17.03
N ILE A 78 -1.91 7.32 -16.01
CA ILE A 78 -0.78 7.57 -15.13
C ILE A 78 -1.17 7.06 -13.75
N GLY A 79 -0.66 5.87 -13.43
CA GLY A 79 -0.90 5.11 -12.21
C GLY A 79 0.12 5.40 -11.10
N ILE A 80 -0.28 5.20 -9.85
CA ILE A 80 0.61 5.28 -8.68
C ILE A 80 0.10 4.39 -7.54
N ASP A 81 1.02 3.80 -6.77
CA ASP A 81 0.72 3.16 -5.48
C ASP A 81 0.59 4.23 -4.37
N GLN A 82 -0.64 4.72 -4.21
CA GLN A 82 -1.00 5.70 -3.19
C GLN A 82 -2.06 5.13 -2.25
N GLU A 83 -1.62 4.27 -1.33
CA GLU A 83 -2.46 3.60 -0.32
C GLU A 83 -2.53 4.38 1.01
N ASN A 84 -1.66 5.38 1.17
CA ASN A 84 -1.38 6.14 2.40
C ASN A 84 -0.52 5.36 3.40
N GLY A 85 -0.34 5.93 4.60
CA GLY A 85 0.55 5.36 5.61
C GLY A 85 1.95 5.13 5.04
N LEU A 86 2.45 3.91 5.17
CA LEU A 86 3.79 3.54 4.70
C LEU A 86 3.89 3.33 3.18
N VAL A 87 2.78 2.92 2.53
CA VAL A 87 2.74 2.69 1.07
C VAL A 87 2.11 3.90 0.39
N SER A 88 2.93 4.94 0.29
CA SER A 88 2.52 6.26 -0.17
C SER A 88 3.62 6.82 -1.07
N ALA A 89 3.54 6.55 -2.37
CA ALA A 89 4.58 7.00 -3.31
C ALA A 89 4.62 8.53 -3.46
N PHE A 90 3.48 9.21 -3.26
CA PHE A 90 3.37 10.65 -3.37
C PHE A 90 3.43 11.37 -2.02
N GLY A 91 3.18 10.71 -0.88
CA GLY A 91 3.17 11.32 0.46
C GLY A 91 4.55 11.62 1.05
N ARG A 92 5.44 12.23 0.27
CA ARG A 92 6.76 12.67 0.72
C ARG A 92 6.81 14.19 0.91
N PRO A 93 7.70 14.71 1.77
CA PRO A 93 7.91 16.15 1.90
C PRO A 93 8.19 16.81 0.54
N GLY A 94 7.51 17.92 0.25
CA GLY A 94 7.58 18.64 -1.02
C GLY A 94 6.58 18.18 -2.09
N ALA A 95 6.05 16.97 -2.00
CA ALA A 95 5.03 16.43 -2.89
C ALA A 95 3.66 16.38 -2.19
N GLY A 96 3.02 15.21 -2.17
CA GLY A 96 1.72 14.98 -1.56
C GLY A 96 1.70 15.06 -0.03
N THR A 97 0.51 15.16 0.52
CA THR A 97 0.27 15.15 1.97
C THR A 97 0.32 13.71 2.49
N GLN A 98 1.04 13.49 3.59
CA GLN A 98 1.01 12.21 4.29
C GLN A 98 -0.33 12.07 5.02
N PHE A 99 -1.04 10.97 4.79
CA PHE A 99 -2.31 10.64 5.45
C PHE A 99 -2.20 9.28 6.15
N PRO A 100 -3.05 9.00 7.16
CA PRO A 100 -3.03 7.70 7.82
C PRO A 100 -3.33 6.56 6.84
N GLY A 101 -2.63 5.44 7.00
CA GLY A 101 -2.86 4.21 6.26
C GLY A 101 -4.18 3.53 6.63
N ALA A 102 -4.49 2.42 5.98
CA ALA A 102 -5.79 1.76 6.09
C ALA A 102 -6.15 1.36 7.53
N MET A 103 -5.21 0.79 8.30
CA MET A 103 -5.46 0.40 9.69
C MET A 103 -5.66 1.63 10.59
N ALA A 104 -4.83 2.67 10.43
CA ALA A 104 -4.97 3.92 11.19
C ALA A 104 -6.30 4.63 10.87
N LEU A 105 -6.71 4.69 9.60
CA LEU A 105 -8.03 5.22 9.22
C LEU A 105 -9.17 4.40 9.83
N SER A 106 -9.03 3.08 9.87
CA SER A 106 -10.06 2.20 10.43
C SER A 106 -10.16 2.32 11.94
N ALA A 107 -9.06 2.64 12.62
CA ALA A 107 -9.04 2.95 14.04
C ALA A 107 -9.92 4.16 14.41
N THR A 108 -10.20 5.06 13.45
CA THR A 108 -11.10 6.21 13.66
C THR A 108 -12.58 5.81 13.73
N GLY A 109 -12.94 4.61 13.25
CA GLY A 109 -14.33 4.16 13.13
C GLY A 109 -15.18 4.95 12.13
N SER A 110 -14.61 5.87 11.35
CA SER A 110 -15.34 6.79 10.47
C SER A 110 -15.04 6.53 8.99
N THR A 111 -16.00 5.90 8.30
CA THR A 111 -15.95 5.75 6.83
C THR A 111 -16.08 7.09 6.11
N GLU A 112 -16.80 8.06 6.69
CA GLU A 112 -16.87 9.43 6.17
C GLU A 112 -15.49 10.11 6.17
N LEU A 113 -14.71 9.93 7.24
CA LEU A 113 -13.35 10.44 7.30
C LEU A 113 -12.45 9.77 6.26
N ALA A 114 -12.57 8.45 6.08
CA ALA A 114 -11.83 7.72 5.04
C ALA A 114 -12.16 8.24 3.63
N GLU A 115 -13.44 8.47 3.31
CA GLU A 115 -13.85 9.05 2.03
C GLU A 115 -13.28 10.47 1.83
N ASN A 116 -13.31 11.30 2.88
CA ASN A 116 -12.80 12.67 2.82
C ASN A 116 -11.27 12.70 2.64
N VAL A 117 -10.54 11.83 3.32
CA VAL A 117 -9.09 11.66 3.16
C VAL A 117 -8.77 11.25 1.73
N SER A 118 -9.44 10.22 1.21
CA SER A 118 -9.25 9.75 -0.17
C SER A 118 -9.61 10.81 -1.22
N PHE A 119 -10.62 11.63 -0.96
CA PHE A 119 -10.96 12.75 -1.82
C PHE A 119 -9.89 13.86 -1.80
N ALA A 120 -9.31 14.16 -0.64
CA ALA A 120 -8.21 15.13 -0.54
C ALA A 120 -6.97 14.65 -1.32
N ILE A 121 -6.63 13.37 -1.20
CA ILE A 121 -5.54 12.72 -1.96
C ILE A 121 -5.83 12.82 -3.46
N ALA A 122 -7.04 12.49 -3.89
CA ALA A 122 -7.39 12.52 -5.30
C ALA A 122 -7.29 13.94 -5.89
N ARG A 123 -7.66 14.98 -5.14
CA ARG A 123 -7.45 16.38 -5.55
C ARG A 123 -5.98 16.71 -5.74
N GLU A 124 -5.10 16.25 -4.85
CA GLU A 124 -3.66 16.45 -5.00
C GLU A 124 -3.10 15.70 -6.22
N LEU A 125 -3.44 14.41 -6.38
CA LEU A 125 -3.01 13.60 -7.53
C LEU A 125 -3.48 14.21 -8.86
N LYS A 126 -4.74 14.67 -8.92
CA LYS A 126 -5.32 15.25 -10.14
C LYS A 126 -4.59 16.52 -10.57
N LEU A 127 -4.17 17.37 -9.61
CA LEU A 127 -3.44 18.60 -9.89
C LEU A 127 -2.06 18.38 -10.52
N VAL A 128 -1.43 17.23 -10.26
CA VAL A 128 -0.16 16.84 -10.88
C VAL A 128 -0.34 15.92 -12.11
N GLY A 129 -1.59 15.67 -12.53
CA GLY A 129 -1.91 14.91 -13.74
C GLY A 129 -1.96 13.39 -13.58
N ILE A 130 -1.79 12.88 -12.35
CA ILE A 130 -2.03 11.46 -12.04
C ILE A 130 -3.55 11.21 -12.13
N ASN A 131 -3.94 10.08 -12.70
CA ASN A 131 -5.36 9.78 -13.00
C ASN A 131 -5.79 8.36 -12.62
N TRP A 132 -4.88 7.53 -12.09
CA TRP A 132 -5.17 6.18 -11.63
C TRP A 132 -4.40 5.90 -10.33
N ALA A 133 -5.08 5.37 -9.32
CA ALA A 133 -4.47 5.01 -8.03
C ALA A 133 -4.72 3.52 -7.74
N TYR A 134 -3.65 2.80 -7.42
CA TYR A 134 -3.71 1.39 -7.02
C TYR A 134 -4.13 1.24 -5.55
N SER A 135 -5.35 1.72 -5.27
CA SER A 135 -5.99 1.80 -3.96
C SER A 135 -7.52 1.79 -4.15
N PRO A 136 -8.31 1.17 -3.25
CA PRO A 136 -7.94 0.65 -1.93
C PRO A 136 -7.35 -0.77 -1.91
N VAL A 137 -6.63 -1.09 -0.83
CA VAL A 137 -6.37 -2.48 -0.42
C VAL A 137 -7.65 -3.05 0.22
N ALA A 138 -8.26 -4.00 -0.48
CA ALA A 138 -9.48 -4.72 -0.12
C ALA A 138 -9.22 -6.08 0.52
N ASP A 139 -7.94 -6.40 0.78
CA ASP A 139 -7.54 -7.62 1.47
C ASP A 139 -8.02 -7.61 2.92
N VAL A 140 -8.68 -8.68 3.36
CA VAL A 140 -9.03 -8.94 4.76
C VAL A 140 -7.87 -9.68 5.40
N ASN A 141 -7.06 -9.03 6.23
CA ASN A 141 -5.85 -9.68 6.73
C ASN A 141 -6.17 -10.65 7.89
N SER A 142 -6.45 -11.91 7.54
CA SER A 142 -6.89 -12.96 8.46
C SER A 142 -5.78 -13.73 9.18
N ASP A 143 -4.52 -13.44 8.84
CA ASP A 143 -3.35 -14.01 9.55
C ASP A 143 -2.52 -12.86 10.17
N PRO A 144 -2.44 -12.73 11.51
CA PRO A 144 -1.62 -11.68 12.13
C PRO A 144 -0.12 -11.76 11.73
N ARG A 145 0.33 -12.93 11.27
CA ARG A 145 1.70 -13.17 10.78
C ARG A 145 1.92 -12.70 9.33
N ASN A 146 0.90 -12.19 8.64
CA ASN A 146 1.01 -11.78 7.24
C ASN A 146 2.08 -10.69 7.06
N PRO A 147 3.17 -10.96 6.30
CA PRO A 147 4.29 -10.04 6.16
C PRO A 147 4.04 -8.89 5.18
N VAL A 148 3.02 -9.01 4.32
CA VAL A 148 2.76 -8.08 3.21
C VAL A 148 1.61 -7.14 3.53
N ILE A 149 0.46 -7.68 3.94
CA ILE A 149 -0.79 -6.92 4.06
C ILE A 149 -0.95 -6.26 5.44
N GLY A 150 -0.44 -6.89 6.51
CA GLY A 150 -0.39 -6.38 7.89
C GLY A 150 -1.13 -5.08 8.18
N MET A 151 -0.40 -3.96 8.12
CA MET A 151 -0.88 -2.60 8.43
C MET A 151 -1.50 -1.83 7.25
N ILE A 152 -1.41 -2.35 6.01
CA ILE A 152 -1.99 -1.74 4.80
C ILE A 152 -3.42 -2.23 4.52
N SER A 153 -3.94 -3.20 5.29
CA SER A 153 -5.37 -3.55 5.30
C SER A 153 -6.18 -2.71 6.30
N SER A 154 -7.45 -2.48 5.95
CA SER A 154 -8.41 -1.73 6.77
C SER A 154 -8.98 -2.54 7.95
N ALA A 155 -8.89 -3.87 7.96
CA ALA A 155 -9.27 -4.64 9.15
C ALA A 155 -8.71 -6.07 9.17
N LEU A 156 -8.50 -6.55 10.41
CA LEU A 156 -8.12 -7.89 10.89
C LEU A 156 -8.84 -9.11 10.26
N VAL A 157 -8.54 -10.36 10.63
CA VAL A 157 -9.46 -11.45 11.06
C VAL A 157 -8.55 -12.37 11.89
N TRP A 158 -9.05 -12.98 12.96
CA TRP A 158 -8.34 -14.05 13.65
C TRP A 158 -8.90 -15.41 13.22
N ARG A 159 -8.02 -16.39 12.98
CA ARG A 159 -8.38 -17.73 12.51
C ARG A 159 -9.07 -18.56 13.60
N TRP A 160 -10.36 -18.83 13.44
CA TRP A 160 -10.98 -20.02 14.05
C TRP A 160 -10.27 -21.27 13.50
N SER A 161 -9.68 -22.08 14.38
CA SER A 161 -9.22 -23.41 14.00
C SER A 161 -10.44 -24.24 13.59
N PHE A 162 -10.41 -24.88 12.43
CA PHE A 162 -11.30 -25.98 12.09
C PHE A 162 -11.00 -27.18 13.00
N ASP A 163 -11.37 -27.06 14.27
CA ASP A 163 -11.49 -28.15 15.21
C ASP A 163 -12.94 -28.13 15.70
N GLN A 164 -13.79 -28.97 15.09
CA GLN A 164 -15.19 -29.12 15.49
C GLN A 164 -15.36 -29.78 16.88
N SER A 165 -14.28 -30.05 17.62
CA SER A 165 -14.36 -30.77 18.90
C SER A 165 -14.40 -29.89 20.16
N ARG A 166 -14.43 -28.55 20.05
CA ARG A 166 -14.47 -27.66 21.23
C ARG A 166 -15.84 -26.96 21.35
N GLU A 167 -16.76 -27.59 22.07
CA GLU A 167 -18.12 -27.11 22.39
C GLU A 167 -18.18 -25.82 23.25
N HIS A 168 -17.08 -25.12 23.52
CA HIS A 168 -17.06 -24.00 24.49
C HIS A 168 -16.15 -22.84 24.05
N CYS A 169 -16.45 -22.20 22.92
CA CYS A 169 -15.99 -20.84 22.64
C CYS A 169 -17.19 -19.89 22.72
N ASN A 170 -17.19 -19.03 23.74
CA ASN A 170 -18.20 -18.00 23.93
C ASN A 170 -18.08 -16.92 22.85
N GLN A 171 -19.23 -16.38 22.48
CA GLN A 171 -19.51 -15.52 21.32
C GLN A 171 -18.90 -14.09 21.35
N ALA A 172 -17.85 -13.85 22.15
CA ALA A 172 -17.33 -12.51 22.44
C ALA A 172 -15.84 -12.29 22.08
N ASP A 173 -15.14 -13.30 21.55
CA ASP A 173 -13.77 -13.13 21.06
C ASP A 173 -13.84 -12.63 19.61
N ALA A 174 -13.73 -11.31 19.46
CA ALA A 174 -14.01 -10.55 18.25
C ALA A 174 -13.36 -11.17 17.00
N LEU A 175 -14.19 -11.63 16.07
CA LEU A 175 -13.80 -11.87 14.69
C LEU A 175 -13.83 -10.52 13.98
N THR A 176 -12.83 -10.18 13.19
CA THR A 176 -13.00 -9.03 12.31
C THR A 176 -14.10 -9.31 11.31
N ASP A 177 -14.89 -8.27 11.02
CA ASP A 177 -16.01 -8.34 10.12
C ASP A 177 -15.55 -7.94 8.70
N PRO A 178 -15.58 -8.84 7.71
CA PRO A 178 -15.38 -8.49 6.30
C PRO A 178 -16.26 -7.31 5.85
N SER A 179 -17.40 -7.07 6.52
CA SER A 179 -18.24 -5.90 6.26
C SER A 179 -17.56 -4.58 6.63
N GLN A 180 -16.67 -4.56 7.63
CA GLN A 180 -15.92 -3.36 8.01
C GLN A 180 -14.88 -3.03 6.93
N VAL A 181 -14.13 -4.02 6.46
CA VAL A 181 -13.20 -3.86 5.32
C VAL A 181 -13.97 -3.38 4.09
N ALA A 182 -15.12 -3.99 3.79
CA ALA A 182 -15.99 -3.57 2.70
C ALA A 182 -16.43 -2.10 2.83
N ALA A 183 -16.85 -1.67 4.02
CA ALA A 183 -17.31 -0.30 4.24
C ALA A 183 -16.18 0.75 4.06
N PHE A 184 -14.99 0.50 4.61
CA PHE A 184 -13.85 1.41 4.48
C PHE A 184 -13.30 1.43 3.05
N THR A 185 -13.19 0.29 2.39
CA THR A 185 -12.70 0.22 1.01
C THR A 185 -13.65 0.91 0.05
N VAL A 186 -14.98 0.73 0.20
CA VAL A 186 -15.97 1.47 -0.59
C VAL A 186 -15.85 2.97 -0.36
N ALA A 187 -15.65 3.42 0.87
CA ALA A 187 -15.44 4.85 1.17
C ALA A 187 -14.18 5.40 0.50
N VAL A 188 -13.05 4.68 0.57
CA VAL A 188 -11.80 5.07 -0.10
C VAL A 188 -11.99 5.14 -1.62
N ALA A 189 -12.58 4.12 -2.22
CA ALA A 189 -12.86 4.09 -3.66
C ALA A 189 -13.74 5.26 -4.10
N ARG A 190 -14.82 5.55 -3.35
CA ARG A 190 -15.69 6.71 -3.61
C ARG A 190 -14.94 8.04 -3.51
N GLY A 191 -14.12 8.22 -2.49
CA GLY A 191 -13.32 9.43 -2.33
C GLY A 191 -12.38 9.66 -3.50
N LEU A 192 -11.68 8.61 -3.94
CA LEU A 192 -10.78 8.65 -5.09
C LEU A 192 -11.54 8.99 -6.39
N THR A 193 -12.59 8.25 -6.70
CA THR A 193 -13.41 8.44 -7.91
C THR A 193 -14.09 9.80 -7.93
N ARG A 194 -14.59 10.29 -6.79
CA ARG A 194 -15.15 11.65 -6.67
C ARG A 194 -14.13 12.74 -6.98
N GLY A 195 -12.85 12.51 -6.68
CA GLY A 195 -11.75 13.42 -7.02
C GLY A 195 -11.25 13.27 -8.46
N GLY A 196 -11.87 12.42 -9.28
CA GLY A 196 -11.51 12.21 -10.68
C GLY A 196 -10.28 11.34 -10.89
N ILE A 197 -9.99 10.44 -9.92
CA ILE A 197 -8.95 9.42 -9.99
C ILE A 197 -9.61 8.05 -10.10
N ALA A 198 -9.21 7.24 -11.07
CA ALA A 198 -9.64 5.85 -11.15
C ALA A 198 -9.14 5.10 -9.91
N ALA A 199 -10.05 4.52 -9.13
CA ALA A 199 -9.70 3.66 -8.01
C ALA A 199 -9.48 2.22 -8.50
N CYS A 200 -8.50 1.53 -7.93
CA CYS A 200 -8.18 0.14 -8.25
C CYS A 200 -8.10 -0.70 -6.98
N ALA A 201 -9.10 -1.56 -6.78
CA ALA A 201 -9.14 -2.43 -5.61
C ALA A 201 -8.14 -3.59 -5.73
N LYS A 202 -7.42 -3.91 -4.65
CA LYS A 202 -6.39 -4.96 -4.67
C LYS A 202 -6.31 -5.76 -3.35
N HIS A 203 -5.83 -7.00 -3.32
CA HIS A 203 -5.35 -7.80 -4.45
C HIS A 203 -6.28 -9.01 -4.65
N PHE A 204 -7.10 -8.99 -5.71
CA PHE A 204 -8.11 -10.02 -5.94
C PHE A 204 -7.47 -11.41 -6.15
N PRO A 205 -8.01 -12.50 -5.56
CA PRO A 205 -9.25 -12.60 -4.80
C PRO A 205 -9.16 -12.29 -3.30
N GLY A 206 -7.98 -11.92 -2.80
CA GLY A 206 -7.71 -11.60 -1.39
C GLY A 206 -6.36 -12.19 -0.94
N HIS A 207 -5.40 -11.32 -0.60
CA HIS A 207 -4.03 -11.67 -0.19
C HIS A 207 -3.82 -11.64 1.33
N GLY A 208 -4.90 -11.36 2.08
CA GLY A 208 -4.83 -11.17 3.52
C GLY A 208 -4.54 -12.44 4.35
N ASP A 209 -4.62 -13.64 3.77
CA ASP A 209 -4.34 -14.92 4.45
C ASP A 209 -3.04 -15.58 4.00
N THR A 210 -2.00 -14.79 3.74
CA THR A 210 -0.68 -15.31 3.35
C THR A 210 0.32 -15.14 4.48
N SER A 211 1.14 -16.17 4.73
CA SER A 211 2.31 -16.09 5.60
C SER A 211 3.63 -15.98 4.83
N VAL A 212 3.55 -15.86 3.51
CA VAL A 212 4.69 -15.81 2.57
C VAL A 212 4.54 -14.56 1.73
N ASP A 213 5.63 -13.78 1.60
CA ASP A 213 5.66 -12.59 0.78
C ASP A 213 5.76 -12.96 -0.72
N SER A 214 4.79 -12.50 -1.51
CA SER A 214 4.76 -12.70 -2.97
C SER A 214 5.94 -12.07 -3.71
N HIS A 215 6.65 -11.12 -3.07
CA HIS A 215 7.90 -10.56 -3.59
C HIS A 215 9.11 -11.51 -3.47
N LEU A 216 8.97 -12.60 -2.70
CA LEU A 216 10.05 -13.54 -2.37
C LEU A 216 9.74 -14.99 -2.82
N ALA A 217 8.46 -15.39 -2.86
CA ALA A 217 8.02 -16.70 -3.31
C ALA A 217 6.53 -16.69 -3.64
N LEU A 218 6.02 -17.69 -4.37
CA LEU A 218 4.58 -17.84 -4.65
C LEU A 218 3.80 -18.21 -3.37
N PRO A 219 2.93 -17.34 -2.83
CA PRO A 219 2.15 -17.67 -1.64
C PRO A 219 1.04 -18.66 -1.99
N GLN A 220 0.87 -19.68 -1.17
CA GLN A 220 -0.17 -20.69 -1.32
C GLN A 220 -1.20 -20.56 -0.19
N ILE A 221 -2.46 -20.31 -0.55
CA ILE A 221 -3.59 -20.25 0.39
C ILE A 221 -4.43 -21.52 0.22
N ASN A 222 -4.39 -22.40 1.22
CA ASN A 222 -5.14 -23.66 1.21
C ASN A 222 -6.56 -23.45 1.78
N LYS A 223 -7.34 -22.57 1.16
CA LYS A 223 -8.74 -22.29 1.52
C LYS A 223 -9.71 -22.87 0.49
N PRO A 224 -10.82 -23.51 0.92
CA PRO A 224 -11.88 -23.90 0.00
C PRO A 224 -12.61 -22.65 -0.50
N ARG A 225 -13.29 -22.78 -1.65
CA ARG A 225 -14.08 -21.69 -2.24
C ARG A 225 -15.05 -21.03 -1.25
N SER A 226 -15.71 -21.81 -0.41
CA SER A 226 -16.66 -21.30 0.59
C SER A 226 -16.04 -20.35 1.62
N ALA A 227 -14.75 -20.52 1.92
CA ALA A 227 -14.03 -19.59 2.80
C ALA A 227 -13.80 -18.25 2.10
N LEU A 228 -13.40 -18.27 0.81
CA LEU A 228 -13.25 -17.06 -0.01
C LEU A 228 -14.55 -16.27 -0.07
N ASP A 229 -15.68 -16.95 -0.28
CA ASP A 229 -16.99 -16.29 -0.34
C ASP A 229 -17.39 -15.61 0.98
N SER A 230 -16.89 -16.12 2.11
CA SER A 230 -17.24 -15.65 3.45
C SER A 230 -16.31 -14.58 3.99
N TYR A 231 -15.04 -14.57 3.58
CA TYR A 231 -14.01 -13.68 4.16
C TYR A 231 -13.33 -12.79 3.14
N GLU A 232 -12.77 -13.34 2.07
CA GLU A 232 -11.94 -12.56 1.12
C GLU A 232 -12.75 -11.79 0.07
N LEU A 233 -13.83 -12.37 -0.46
CA LEU A 233 -14.65 -11.78 -1.53
C LEU A 233 -15.67 -10.70 -1.11
N PRO A 234 -16.18 -10.62 0.15
CA PRO A 234 -17.15 -9.59 0.52
C PRO A 234 -16.72 -8.15 0.22
N PRO A 235 -15.48 -7.69 0.49
CA PRO A 235 -15.05 -6.35 0.10
C PRO A 235 -15.11 -6.12 -1.42
N PHE A 236 -14.65 -7.08 -2.23
CA PHE A 236 -14.72 -6.99 -3.69
C PHE A 236 -16.17 -6.95 -4.20
N LYS A 237 -17.08 -7.75 -3.63
CA LYS A 237 -18.52 -7.72 -3.95
C LYS A 237 -19.12 -6.33 -3.70
N ALA A 238 -18.78 -5.72 -2.57
CA ALA A 238 -19.25 -4.37 -2.23
C ALA A 238 -18.69 -3.30 -3.17
N LEU A 239 -17.41 -3.39 -3.53
CA LEU A 239 -16.73 -2.48 -4.46
C LEU A 239 -17.29 -2.57 -5.89
N ILE A 240 -17.54 -3.79 -6.37
CA ILE A 240 -18.17 -4.02 -7.68
C ILE A 240 -19.59 -3.46 -7.69
N SER A 241 -20.37 -3.71 -6.63
CA SER A 241 -21.72 -3.12 -6.49
C SER A 241 -21.69 -1.59 -6.43
N GLY A 242 -20.58 -1.01 -5.95
CA GLY A 242 -20.32 0.43 -5.93
C GLY A 242 -19.76 1.01 -7.23
N GLY A 243 -19.53 0.20 -8.26
CA GLY A 243 -19.02 0.64 -9.56
C GLY A 243 -17.51 0.91 -9.59
N ILE A 244 -16.70 0.14 -8.86
CA ILE A 244 -15.23 0.30 -8.87
C ILE A 244 -14.67 0.30 -10.31
N PRO A 245 -13.86 1.30 -10.72
CA PRO A 245 -13.37 1.40 -12.09
C PRO A 245 -12.41 0.28 -12.50
N SER A 246 -11.57 -0.18 -11.57
CA SER A 246 -10.63 -1.26 -11.84
C SER A 246 -10.34 -2.17 -10.64
N ILE A 247 -9.86 -3.38 -10.91
CA ILE A 247 -9.45 -4.36 -9.90
C ILE A 247 -8.09 -4.94 -10.30
N MET A 248 -7.18 -5.05 -9.33
CA MET A 248 -5.87 -5.66 -9.49
C MET A 248 -5.88 -7.11 -8.98
N THR A 249 -5.35 -8.05 -9.77
CA THR A 249 -5.25 -9.47 -9.39
C THR A 249 -3.93 -9.81 -8.71
N ALA A 250 -3.96 -10.61 -7.65
CA ALA A 250 -2.81 -11.08 -6.90
C ALA A 250 -2.06 -12.24 -7.57
N HIS A 251 -0.76 -12.35 -7.28
CA HIS A 251 0.06 -13.52 -7.62
C HIS A 251 0.05 -14.55 -6.49
N ILE A 252 -1.11 -15.13 -6.19
CA ILE A 252 -1.31 -16.14 -5.15
C ILE A 252 -1.90 -17.43 -5.72
N LEU A 253 -1.49 -18.57 -5.17
CA LEU A 253 -1.98 -19.89 -5.56
C LEU A 253 -3.07 -20.36 -4.58
N LEU A 254 -4.23 -20.77 -5.10
CA LEU A 254 -5.33 -21.33 -4.31
C LEU A 254 -5.70 -22.73 -4.84
N PRO A 255 -4.93 -23.78 -4.49
CA PRO A 255 -5.00 -25.10 -5.14
C PRO A 255 -6.35 -25.81 -5.00
N LEU A 256 -7.14 -25.45 -4.00
CA LEU A 256 -8.48 -26.00 -3.80
C LEU A 256 -9.55 -25.38 -4.72
N VAL A 257 -9.16 -24.37 -5.52
CA VAL A 257 -10.03 -23.66 -6.46
C VAL A 257 -9.45 -23.71 -7.88
N ALA A 258 -8.17 -23.38 -8.06
CA ALA A 258 -7.49 -23.46 -9.35
C ALA A 258 -5.98 -23.77 -9.20
N HIS A 259 -5.38 -24.32 -10.26
CA HIS A 259 -3.97 -24.75 -10.25
C HIS A 259 -2.96 -23.66 -10.64
N ASP A 260 -3.42 -22.59 -11.29
CA ASP A 260 -2.59 -21.45 -11.67
C ASP A 260 -2.72 -20.32 -10.64
N PRO A 261 -1.71 -19.43 -10.51
CA PRO A 261 -1.84 -18.20 -9.72
C PRO A 261 -3.08 -17.41 -10.15
N ALA A 262 -3.74 -16.73 -9.21
CA ALA A 262 -5.01 -16.04 -9.47
C ALA A 262 -4.94 -15.07 -10.67
N SER A 263 -3.84 -14.32 -10.80
CA SER A 263 -3.59 -13.42 -11.94
C SER A 263 -3.47 -14.10 -13.31
N LEU A 264 -3.13 -15.39 -13.35
CA LEU A 264 -2.95 -16.18 -14.57
C LEU A 264 -4.11 -17.18 -14.78
N SER A 265 -5.09 -17.20 -13.89
CA SER A 265 -6.13 -18.21 -13.86
C SER A 265 -7.43 -17.68 -14.47
N LYS A 266 -7.90 -18.33 -15.53
CA LYS A 266 -9.23 -18.05 -16.11
C LYS A 266 -10.34 -18.25 -15.08
N THR A 267 -10.22 -19.24 -14.20
CA THR A 267 -11.18 -19.49 -13.11
C THR A 267 -11.36 -18.25 -12.25
N PHE A 268 -10.28 -17.60 -11.83
CA PHE A 268 -10.38 -16.41 -11.00
C PHE A 268 -10.78 -15.16 -11.79
N THR A 269 -10.07 -14.87 -12.88
CA THR A 269 -10.24 -13.61 -13.59
C THR A 269 -11.50 -13.56 -14.45
N THR A 270 -11.83 -14.64 -15.17
CA THR A 270 -13.02 -14.68 -16.04
C THR A 270 -14.22 -15.29 -15.33
N ASP A 271 -14.09 -16.50 -14.79
CA ASP A 271 -15.27 -17.23 -14.32
C ASP A 271 -15.80 -16.58 -13.02
N ILE A 272 -14.93 -16.31 -12.05
CA ILE A 272 -15.35 -15.69 -10.78
C ILE A 272 -15.51 -14.17 -10.93
N LEU A 273 -14.45 -13.43 -11.25
CA LEU A 273 -14.49 -11.97 -11.19
C LEU A 273 -15.42 -11.34 -12.23
N ARG A 274 -15.32 -11.77 -13.50
CA ARG A 274 -16.15 -11.23 -14.59
C ARG A 274 -17.55 -11.81 -14.58
N THR A 275 -17.68 -13.15 -14.50
CA THR A 275 -18.96 -13.81 -14.73
C THR A 275 -19.80 -13.91 -13.46
N GLU A 276 -19.26 -14.45 -12.38
CA GLU A 276 -20.02 -14.61 -11.13
C GLU A 276 -20.23 -13.30 -10.37
N LEU A 277 -19.16 -12.49 -10.21
CA LEU A 277 -19.22 -11.23 -9.46
C LEU A 277 -19.69 -10.05 -10.32
N GLY A 278 -19.68 -10.17 -11.64
CA GLY A 278 -20.21 -9.17 -12.56
C GLY A 278 -19.34 -7.92 -12.73
N HIS A 279 -18.04 -7.98 -12.45
CA HIS A 279 -17.15 -6.82 -12.65
C HIS A 279 -17.08 -6.44 -14.13
N SER A 280 -17.42 -5.19 -14.45
CA SER A 280 -17.41 -4.67 -15.83
C SER A 280 -16.26 -3.68 -16.10
N GLY A 281 -15.55 -3.22 -15.07
CA GLY A 281 -14.43 -2.27 -15.18
C GLY A 281 -13.14 -2.91 -15.67
N VAL A 282 -11.99 -2.25 -15.57
CA VAL A 282 -10.69 -2.84 -15.98
C VAL A 282 -10.21 -3.88 -14.98
N VAL A 283 -9.58 -4.96 -15.45
CA VAL A 283 -8.78 -5.88 -14.64
C VAL A 283 -7.32 -5.71 -15.02
N VAL A 284 -6.48 -5.41 -14.02
CA VAL A 284 -5.04 -5.26 -14.18
C VAL A 284 -4.31 -6.31 -13.34
N THR A 285 -3.16 -6.81 -13.79
CA THR A 285 -2.33 -7.67 -12.94
C THR A 285 -1.59 -6.88 -11.88
N ASP A 286 -1.23 -7.52 -10.76
CA ASP A 286 -0.09 -7.09 -9.97
C ASP A 286 1.21 -7.20 -10.82
N CYS A 287 2.34 -6.71 -10.30
CA CYS A 287 3.58 -6.63 -11.05
C CYS A 287 4.13 -8.02 -11.41
N LEU A 288 4.15 -8.34 -12.71
CA LEU A 288 4.63 -9.64 -13.21
C LEU A 288 6.13 -9.88 -12.97
N GLU A 289 6.88 -8.86 -12.53
CA GLU A 289 8.29 -9.02 -12.14
C GLU A 289 8.47 -9.68 -10.76
N MET A 290 7.40 -9.79 -9.97
CA MET A 290 7.44 -10.46 -8.68
C MET A 290 7.85 -11.93 -8.82
N GLU A 291 8.62 -12.45 -7.86
CA GLU A 291 9.24 -13.78 -7.95
C GLU A 291 8.20 -14.91 -8.10
N ALA A 292 6.98 -14.70 -7.60
CA ALA A 292 5.83 -15.57 -7.82
C ALA A 292 5.55 -15.89 -9.31
N ILE A 293 5.96 -15.00 -10.23
CA ILE A 293 5.76 -15.14 -11.69
C ILE A 293 7.10 -15.18 -12.43
N SER A 294 8.06 -14.33 -12.06
CA SER A 294 9.31 -14.15 -12.80
C SER A 294 10.34 -15.24 -12.52
N ASN A 295 10.32 -15.87 -11.34
CA ASN A 295 11.37 -16.77 -10.90
C ASN A 295 11.19 -18.20 -11.45
N GLN A 296 11.65 -18.42 -12.68
CA GLN A 296 11.60 -19.74 -13.34
C GLN A 296 12.34 -20.84 -12.56
N SER A 297 13.34 -20.49 -11.75
CA SER A 297 14.05 -21.47 -10.91
C SER A 297 13.18 -22.05 -9.80
N GLN A 298 12.11 -21.35 -9.42
CA GLN A 298 11.08 -21.81 -8.48
C GLN A 298 9.87 -22.44 -9.19
N GLY A 299 9.96 -22.67 -10.50
CA GLY A 299 8.88 -23.28 -11.31
C GLY A 299 7.85 -22.28 -11.86
N ALA A 300 8.08 -20.97 -11.70
CA ALA A 300 7.22 -19.94 -12.29
C ALA A 300 7.37 -19.86 -13.83
N CYS A 301 6.40 -19.25 -14.51
CA CYS A 301 6.36 -19.25 -15.98
C CYS A 301 7.33 -18.26 -16.66
N GLY A 302 7.81 -17.25 -15.93
CA GLY A 302 8.53 -16.10 -16.49
C GLY A 302 7.59 -14.98 -16.93
N VAL A 303 8.12 -13.75 -17.05
CA VAL A 303 7.34 -12.53 -17.26
C VAL A 303 6.63 -12.53 -18.62
N GLU A 304 7.32 -12.93 -19.68
CA GLU A 304 6.81 -12.88 -21.05
C GLU A 304 5.64 -13.85 -21.25
N LYS A 305 5.77 -15.08 -20.75
CA LYS A 305 4.69 -16.07 -20.76
C LYS A 305 3.57 -15.67 -19.80
N GLY A 306 3.92 -15.10 -18.65
CA GLY A 306 2.96 -14.59 -17.65
C GLY A 306 2.04 -13.52 -18.23
N ALA A 307 2.59 -12.57 -19.00
CA ALA A 307 1.81 -11.53 -19.67
C ALA A 307 0.77 -12.11 -20.63
N VAL A 308 1.17 -13.01 -21.53
CA VAL A 308 0.24 -13.67 -22.46
C VAL A 308 -0.82 -14.48 -21.70
N SER A 309 -0.41 -15.22 -20.67
CA SER A 309 -1.31 -16.08 -19.87
C SER A 309 -2.35 -15.25 -19.09
N ALA A 310 -1.95 -14.11 -18.53
CA ALA A 310 -2.85 -13.21 -17.82
C ALA A 310 -3.91 -12.60 -18.75
N LEU A 311 -3.50 -12.16 -19.95
CA LEU A 311 -4.43 -11.65 -20.96
C LEU A 311 -5.39 -12.75 -21.44
N GLN A 312 -4.89 -13.99 -21.64
CA GLN A 312 -5.73 -15.15 -21.95
C GLN A 312 -6.70 -15.51 -20.82
N ALA A 313 -6.30 -15.31 -19.56
CA ALA A 313 -7.14 -15.53 -18.39
C ALA A 313 -8.27 -14.48 -18.24
N GLY A 314 -8.17 -13.34 -18.94
CA GLY A 314 -9.19 -12.29 -18.98
C GLY A 314 -8.79 -10.97 -18.32
N ALA A 315 -7.50 -10.76 -18.01
CA ALA A 315 -7.01 -9.44 -17.63
C ALA A 315 -7.05 -8.50 -18.85
N ASP A 316 -7.38 -7.22 -18.64
CA ASP A 316 -7.31 -6.22 -19.71
C ASP A 316 -5.95 -5.52 -19.75
N ILE A 317 -5.22 -5.43 -18.62
CA ILE A 317 -3.90 -4.79 -18.56
C ILE A 317 -2.93 -5.66 -17.78
N VAL A 318 -1.69 -5.79 -18.26
CA VAL A 318 -0.58 -6.42 -17.53
C VAL A 318 0.43 -5.37 -17.05
N MET A 319 0.95 -5.57 -15.84
CA MET A 319 1.86 -4.63 -15.17
C MET A 319 3.30 -5.16 -15.11
N ILE A 320 4.25 -4.35 -15.60
CA ILE A 320 5.70 -4.67 -15.59
C ILE A 320 6.49 -3.40 -15.22
N CYS A 321 6.92 -3.29 -13.98
CA CYS A 321 7.25 -1.99 -13.37
C CYS A 321 8.70 -1.48 -13.52
N HIS A 322 9.69 -2.34 -13.78
CA HIS A 322 11.10 -1.98 -13.55
C HIS A 322 12.02 -2.30 -14.74
N THR A 323 11.90 -3.48 -15.33
CA THR A 323 12.94 -4.06 -16.18
C THR A 323 12.60 -3.96 -17.66
N MET A 324 13.29 -3.07 -18.38
CA MET A 324 13.06 -2.80 -19.81
C MET A 324 13.10 -4.05 -20.70
N ALA A 325 14.02 -4.99 -20.42
CA ALA A 325 14.12 -6.23 -21.18
C ALA A 325 12.85 -7.09 -21.07
N TRP A 326 12.27 -7.19 -19.87
CA TRP A 326 11.02 -7.91 -19.64
C TRP A 326 9.81 -7.17 -20.19
N GLN A 327 9.79 -5.83 -20.12
CA GLN A 327 8.74 -5.01 -20.72
C GLN A 327 8.67 -5.26 -22.24
N ILE A 328 9.81 -5.13 -22.95
CA ILE A 328 9.89 -5.41 -24.40
C ILE A 328 9.58 -6.88 -24.69
N GLY A 329 10.14 -7.82 -23.93
CA GLY A 329 9.93 -9.25 -24.14
C GLY A 329 8.46 -9.64 -24.05
N ALA A 330 7.73 -9.11 -23.07
CA ALA A 330 6.31 -9.37 -22.90
C ALA A 330 5.45 -8.75 -24.00
N LEU A 331 5.80 -7.53 -24.45
CA LEU A 331 5.16 -6.89 -25.61
C LEU A 331 5.38 -7.72 -26.88
N GLU A 332 6.62 -8.13 -27.18
CA GLU A 332 6.95 -8.96 -28.35
C GLU A 332 6.26 -10.34 -28.30
N ALA A 333 6.22 -10.98 -27.13
CA ALA A 333 5.50 -12.25 -26.94
C ALA A 333 3.98 -12.09 -27.18
N THR A 334 3.40 -10.98 -26.73
CA THR A 334 1.98 -10.67 -26.96
C THR A 334 1.70 -10.38 -28.43
N TYR A 335 2.62 -9.71 -29.14
CA TYR A 335 2.53 -9.53 -30.59
C TYR A 335 2.47 -10.88 -31.31
N GLU A 336 3.35 -11.82 -30.96
CA GLU A 336 3.38 -13.16 -31.54
C GLU A 336 2.08 -13.94 -31.23
N ALA A 337 1.57 -13.86 -30.01
CA ALA A 337 0.33 -14.51 -29.61
C ALA A 337 -0.90 -13.98 -30.38
N VAL A 338 -0.98 -12.65 -30.59
CA VAL A 338 -2.06 -12.04 -31.37
C VAL A 338 -1.95 -12.40 -32.86
N ILE A 339 -0.76 -12.28 -33.46
CA ILE A 339 -0.55 -12.56 -34.88
C ILE A 339 -0.80 -14.04 -35.21
N SER A 340 -0.45 -14.95 -34.30
CA SER A 340 -0.70 -16.38 -34.46
C SER A 340 -2.14 -16.80 -34.15
N GLY A 341 -2.99 -15.87 -33.68
CA GLY A 341 -4.38 -16.14 -33.31
C GLY A 341 -4.55 -16.86 -31.96
N GLN A 342 -3.50 -16.98 -31.16
CA GLN A 342 -3.54 -17.57 -29.80
C GLN A 342 -4.17 -16.63 -28.76
N LEU A 343 -4.22 -15.33 -29.06
CA LEU A 343 -4.77 -14.31 -28.18
C LEU A 343 -5.61 -13.32 -29.01
N THR A 344 -6.80 -12.99 -28.51
CA THR A 344 -7.61 -11.89 -29.02
C THR A 344 -7.75 -10.86 -27.91
N LEU A 345 -7.53 -9.59 -28.25
CA LEU A 345 -7.59 -8.49 -27.30
C LEU A 345 -8.80 -7.59 -27.59
N ASP A 346 -9.38 -7.07 -26.52
CA ASP A 346 -10.49 -6.13 -26.53
C ASP A 346 -10.13 -4.90 -25.69
N GLU A 347 -9.87 -3.79 -26.36
CA GLU A 347 -9.46 -2.54 -25.75
C GLU A 347 -10.63 -1.70 -25.17
N THR A 348 -11.89 -2.15 -25.32
CA THR A 348 -13.07 -1.33 -25.00
C THR A 348 -13.11 -0.86 -23.55
N ARG A 349 -12.78 -1.73 -22.58
CA ARG A 349 -12.75 -1.37 -21.15
C ARG A 349 -11.63 -0.39 -20.83
N VAL A 350 -10.45 -0.59 -21.43
CA VAL A 350 -9.31 0.32 -21.27
C VAL A 350 -9.63 1.69 -21.85
N ALA A 351 -10.22 1.72 -23.04
CA ALA A 351 -10.66 2.95 -23.68
C ALA A 351 -11.75 3.68 -22.87
N ALA A 352 -12.70 2.94 -22.27
CA ALA A 352 -13.71 3.50 -21.39
C ALA A 352 -13.10 4.12 -20.12
N LEU A 353 -12.16 3.43 -19.48
CA LEU A 353 -11.44 3.94 -18.31
C LEU A 353 -10.67 5.23 -18.64
N LYS A 354 -9.99 5.25 -19.80
CA LYS A 354 -9.30 6.46 -20.28
C LYS A 354 -10.27 7.61 -20.54
N ASN A 355 -11.37 7.35 -21.25
CA ASN A 355 -12.39 8.38 -21.53
C ASN A 355 -12.94 9.02 -20.25
N GLU A 356 -13.08 8.25 -19.18
CA GLU A 356 -13.59 8.74 -17.90
C GLU A 356 -12.52 9.51 -17.10
N PHE A 357 -11.28 8.99 -17.01
CA PHE A 357 -10.30 9.48 -16.04
C PHE A 357 -9.10 10.22 -16.63
N SER A 358 -8.67 9.91 -17.86
CA SER A 358 -7.47 10.49 -18.44
C SER A 358 -7.67 11.92 -18.96
N GLY A 359 -8.90 12.30 -19.30
CA GLY A 359 -9.21 13.59 -19.92
C GLY A 359 -8.87 13.64 -21.41
N THR A 360 -8.93 14.83 -22.01
CA THR A 360 -8.56 15.05 -23.43
C THR A 360 -7.11 15.53 -23.56
N TRP A 361 -6.59 15.54 -24.79
CA TRP A 361 -5.27 16.14 -25.08
C TRP A 361 -5.18 17.61 -24.65
N ASP A 362 -6.24 18.39 -24.87
CA ASP A 362 -6.31 19.77 -24.40
C ASP A 362 -6.22 19.86 -22.88
N ASN A 363 -6.83 18.93 -22.14
CA ASN A 363 -6.76 18.94 -20.68
C ASN A 363 -5.37 18.56 -20.17
N VAL A 364 -4.76 17.49 -20.70
CA VAL A 364 -3.50 16.94 -20.16
C VAL A 364 -2.26 17.72 -20.59
N LEU A 365 -2.32 18.42 -21.73
CA LEU A 365 -1.23 19.26 -22.22
C LEU A 365 -1.36 20.73 -21.76
N PHE A 366 -2.44 21.08 -21.07
CA PHE A 366 -2.64 22.43 -20.54
C PHE A 366 -1.70 22.75 -19.39
N THR A 367 -0.96 23.85 -19.54
CA THR A 367 -0.16 24.45 -18.46
C THR A 367 -1.01 25.49 -17.72
N ASP A 368 -1.42 25.14 -16.50
CA ASP A 368 -2.27 25.97 -15.65
C ASP A 368 -1.41 27.04 -14.96
N PRO A 369 -1.56 28.32 -15.31
CA PRO A 369 -0.79 29.40 -14.69
C PRO A 369 -1.15 29.60 -13.20
N GLU A 370 -2.28 29.06 -12.74
CA GLU A 370 -2.73 29.15 -11.35
C GLU A 370 -2.37 27.90 -10.52
N PHE A 371 -1.52 27.01 -11.05
CA PHE A 371 -1.15 25.77 -10.37
C PHE A 371 -0.67 26.03 -8.94
N SER A 372 0.30 26.94 -8.75
CA SER A 372 0.93 27.16 -7.45
C SER A 372 -0.07 27.66 -6.40
N SER A 373 -1.04 28.50 -6.79
CA SER A 373 -2.07 28.99 -5.86
C SER A 373 -3.11 27.91 -5.52
N LYS A 374 -3.57 27.14 -6.52
CA LYS A 374 -4.47 25.99 -6.31
C LYS A 374 -3.81 24.92 -5.45
N TRP A 375 -2.56 24.59 -5.74
CA TRP A 375 -1.75 23.65 -4.98
C TRP A 375 -1.61 24.09 -3.52
N ALA A 376 -1.23 25.34 -3.28
CA ALA A 376 -1.11 25.89 -1.91
C ALA A 376 -2.43 25.81 -1.13
N SER A 377 -3.57 26.09 -1.78
CA SER A 377 -4.89 25.99 -1.15
C SER A 377 -5.22 24.54 -0.78
N VAL A 378 -5.08 23.61 -1.72
CA VAL A 378 -5.36 22.18 -1.49
C VAL A 378 -4.43 21.63 -0.41
N LYS A 379 -3.14 21.95 -0.44
CA LYS A 379 -2.18 21.51 0.57
C LYS A 379 -2.53 21.99 1.98
N LYS A 380 -3.05 23.22 2.12
CA LYS A 380 -3.48 23.73 3.42
C LYS A 380 -4.66 22.93 3.98
N GLU A 381 -5.68 22.67 3.15
CA GLU A 381 -6.85 21.86 3.52
C GLU A 381 -6.44 20.43 3.88
N SER A 382 -5.61 19.79 3.03
CA SER A 382 -5.11 18.44 3.25
C SER A 382 -4.28 18.32 4.54
N ALA A 383 -3.40 19.30 4.83
CA ALA A 383 -2.58 19.28 6.04
C ALA A 383 -3.42 19.38 7.32
N GLU A 384 -4.52 20.14 7.30
CA GLU A 384 -5.45 20.19 8.43
C GLU A 384 -6.20 18.87 8.61
N LEU A 385 -6.71 18.30 7.51
CA LEU A 385 -7.39 17.01 7.52
C LEU A 385 -6.46 15.87 7.97
N SER A 386 -5.20 15.86 7.50
CA SER A 386 -4.20 14.86 7.87
C SER A 386 -3.93 14.89 9.38
N ARG A 387 -3.59 16.06 9.96
CA ARG A 387 -3.38 16.20 11.41
C ARG A 387 -4.58 15.73 12.22
N ARG A 388 -5.79 16.12 11.80
CA ARG A 388 -7.03 15.68 12.44
C ARG A 388 -7.20 14.16 12.37
N SER A 389 -6.93 13.56 11.20
CA SER A 389 -7.10 12.12 10.98
C SER A 389 -6.11 11.31 11.80
N TYR A 390 -4.84 11.72 11.86
CA TYR A 390 -3.84 11.08 12.71
C TYR A 390 -4.22 11.15 14.19
N PHE A 391 -4.65 12.32 14.66
CA PHE A 391 -5.13 12.46 16.03
C PHE A 391 -6.32 11.52 16.34
N LEU A 392 -7.32 11.46 15.45
CA LEU A 392 -8.49 10.59 15.61
C LEU A 392 -8.12 9.09 15.54
N SER A 393 -7.00 8.74 14.89
CA SER A 393 -6.54 7.36 14.79
C SER A 393 -5.79 6.88 16.04
N THR A 394 -5.15 7.77 16.81
CA THR A 394 -4.32 7.36 17.95
C THR A 394 -5.15 6.71 19.06
N ALA A 395 -4.83 5.47 19.42
CA ALA A 395 -5.57 4.68 20.40
C ALA A 395 -4.76 4.44 21.68
N LEU A 396 -5.41 4.59 22.84
CA LEU A 396 -4.87 4.12 24.12
C LEU A 396 -5.48 2.74 24.39
N VAL A 397 -4.69 1.69 24.18
CA VAL A 397 -5.15 0.30 24.21
C VAL A 397 -5.16 -0.25 25.63
N ASN A 398 -4.06 -0.05 26.36
CA ASN A 398 -4.00 -0.29 27.79
C ASN A 398 -3.84 1.05 28.50
N GLY A 399 -4.91 1.50 29.18
CA GLY A 399 -4.90 2.74 29.98
C GLY A 399 -4.54 2.53 31.46
N SER A 400 -4.33 1.29 31.89
CA SER A 400 -4.04 0.99 33.30
C SER A 400 -2.74 1.66 33.73
N GLY A 401 -2.84 2.57 34.71
CA GLY A 401 -1.69 3.33 35.21
C GLY A 401 -1.19 4.41 34.26
N PHE A 402 -1.87 4.68 33.13
CA PHE A 402 -1.48 5.75 32.22
C PHE A 402 -1.60 7.12 32.89
N ARG A 403 -0.52 7.90 32.81
CA ARG A 403 -0.49 9.32 33.20
C ARG A 403 0.29 10.08 32.13
N PRO A 404 -0.23 11.22 31.64
CA PRO A 404 0.55 12.09 30.76
C PRO A 404 1.88 12.49 31.37
N LEU A 405 2.92 12.55 30.54
CA LEU A 405 4.24 13.01 30.95
C LEU A 405 4.25 14.53 31.11
N GLU A 406 5.04 15.00 32.08
CA GLU A 406 5.20 16.44 32.33
C GLU A 406 6.17 17.08 31.34
N VAL A 407 5.78 18.21 30.78
CA VAL A 407 6.63 19.03 29.90
C VAL A 407 7.87 19.51 30.67
N GLY A 408 9.04 19.41 30.03
CA GLY A 408 10.32 19.84 30.56
C GLY A 408 11.03 18.80 31.44
N GLN A 409 10.38 17.71 31.83
CA GLN A 409 11.02 16.65 32.61
C GLN A 409 11.82 15.70 31.70
N PRO A 410 13.05 15.28 32.06
CA PRO A 410 13.86 14.39 31.21
C PRO A 410 13.18 13.04 30.93
N VAL A 411 13.15 12.63 29.66
CA VAL A 411 12.57 11.38 29.18
C VAL A 411 13.63 10.56 28.45
N THR A 412 13.64 9.24 28.66
CA THR A 412 14.42 8.33 27.80
C THR A 412 13.50 7.71 26.76
N LEU A 413 13.89 7.81 25.49
CA LEU A 413 13.25 7.13 24.37
C LEU A 413 14.04 5.89 24.00
N PHE A 414 13.39 4.72 23.99
CA PHE A 414 13.92 3.49 23.42
C PHE A 414 13.22 3.14 22.12
N THR A 415 13.97 2.92 21.05
CA THR A 415 13.43 2.47 19.75
C THR A 415 14.18 1.25 19.23
N PRO A 416 13.50 0.30 18.56
CA PRO A 416 14.19 -0.81 17.90
C PRO A 416 14.96 -0.31 16.66
N PRO A 417 15.92 -1.10 16.13
CA PRO A 417 16.48 -0.82 14.82
C PRO A 417 15.41 -0.84 13.73
N MET A 418 15.60 -0.01 12.72
CA MET A 418 14.79 -0.06 11.51
C MET A 418 15.29 -1.17 10.58
N ASP A 419 14.76 -2.38 10.80
CA ASP A 419 14.93 -3.49 9.87
C ASP A 419 13.95 -3.39 8.68
N SER A 420 14.41 -3.90 7.53
CA SER A 420 13.61 -4.03 6.29
C SER A 420 12.37 -4.90 6.52
N LEU A 421 11.19 -4.43 6.11
CA LEU A 421 9.92 -5.15 6.23
C LEU A 421 9.62 -6.02 5.01
N ASN A 422 9.54 -5.40 3.84
CA ASN A 422 9.29 -6.01 2.54
C ASN A 422 9.61 -4.99 1.45
N LYS A 423 9.79 -5.43 0.19
CA LYS A 423 10.19 -4.54 -0.90
C LYS A 423 9.19 -3.38 -1.13
N ALA A 424 7.89 -3.62 -1.00
CA ALA A 424 6.86 -2.58 -1.21
C ALA A 424 6.95 -1.43 -0.18
N VAL A 425 7.28 -1.75 1.07
CA VAL A 425 7.49 -0.76 2.13
C VAL A 425 8.92 -0.21 2.09
N ASP A 426 9.93 -1.02 1.80
CA ASP A 426 11.34 -0.63 1.89
C ASP A 426 11.85 0.15 0.68
N ASP A 427 11.24 -0.02 -0.50
CA ASP A 427 11.45 0.88 -1.66
C ASP A 427 11.08 2.34 -1.32
N ALA A 428 10.42 2.57 -0.18
CA ALA A 428 10.25 3.90 0.42
C ALA A 428 11.53 4.57 0.88
N ASP A 429 12.42 3.77 1.43
CA ASP A 429 13.45 4.20 2.36
C ASP A 429 14.78 3.61 1.89
N ASP A 430 15.25 4.01 0.70
CA ASP A 430 16.56 3.72 0.07
C ASP A 430 17.77 3.84 1.04
N MET A 431 17.55 4.36 2.23
CA MET A 431 18.51 4.65 3.30
C MET A 431 18.76 3.52 4.31
N LEU A 432 17.93 2.46 4.35
CA LEU A 432 18.02 1.44 5.42
C LEU A 432 19.04 0.32 5.15
N ARG A 433 19.49 0.17 3.91
CA ARG A 433 20.46 -0.88 3.49
C ARG A 433 21.78 -0.26 3.04
N THR A 434 22.89 -0.91 3.37
CA THR A 434 24.19 -0.60 2.77
C THR A 434 24.26 -1.09 1.32
N GLN A 435 25.26 -0.64 0.55
CA GLN A 435 25.46 -1.11 -0.83
C GLN A 435 25.68 -2.63 -0.95
N ASP A 436 26.11 -3.29 0.13
CA ASP A 436 26.24 -4.75 0.27
C ASP A 436 25.00 -5.43 0.88
N GLY A 437 23.88 -4.72 1.01
CA GLY A 437 22.58 -5.27 1.41
C GLY A 437 22.40 -5.52 2.91
N LYS A 438 23.35 -5.10 3.76
CA LYS A 438 23.22 -5.21 5.22
C LYS A 438 22.31 -4.13 5.77
N VAL A 439 21.49 -4.53 6.73
CA VAL A 439 20.62 -3.63 7.48
C VAL A 439 21.48 -2.78 8.42
N ARG A 440 21.27 -1.45 8.40
CA ARG A 440 21.89 -0.55 9.38
C ARG A 440 21.15 -0.64 10.71
N ASN A 441 21.88 -0.91 11.80
CA ASN A 441 21.36 -0.78 13.17
C ASN A 441 21.26 0.70 13.56
N THR A 442 20.29 1.41 12.99
CA THR A 442 19.97 2.82 13.28
C THR A 442 18.47 2.98 13.50
N ALA A 443 18.07 4.07 14.16
CA ALA A 443 16.66 4.37 14.41
C ALA A 443 15.85 4.67 13.13
N GLY A 444 16.52 4.93 12.00
CA GLY A 444 15.88 5.41 10.77
C GLY A 444 15.22 6.79 10.90
N PRO A 445 14.75 7.39 9.79
CA PRO A 445 14.23 8.76 9.78
C PRO A 445 12.98 8.96 10.66
N SER A 446 12.08 7.98 10.71
CA SER A 446 10.85 8.06 11.49
C SER A 446 11.08 8.19 13.00
N PHE A 447 11.93 7.33 13.57
CA PHE A 447 12.20 7.39 15.01
C PHE A 447 13.11 8.56 15.38
N LEU A 448 13.93 9.07 14.47
CA LEU A 448 14.61 10.36 14.66
C LEU A 448 13.58 11.51 14.72
N SER A 449 12.56 11.49 13.87
CA SER A 449 11.46 12.47 13.95
C SER A 449 10.67 12.35 15.26
N LEU A 450 10.51 11.13 15.79
CA LEU A 450 9.91 10.91 17.11
C LEU A 450 10.75 11.52 18.24
N ALA A 451 12.07 11.29 18.23
CA ALA A 451 12.97 11.90 19.20
C ALA A 451 12.87 13.44 19.15
N GLN A 452 12.90 14.03 17.94
CA GLN A 452 12.70 15.46 17.75
C GLN A 452 11.32 15.96 18.22
N SER A 453 10.27 15.13 18.07
CA SER A 453 8.93 15.45 18.60
C SER A 453 8.92 15.51 20.12
N ILE A 454 9.65 14.62 20.79
CA ILE A 454 9.83 14.64 22.25
C ILE A 454 10.69 15.83 22.68
N GLU A 455 11.78 16.12 21.98
CA GLU A 455 12.69 17.24 22.28
C GLU A 455 12.01 18.62 22.27
N LYS A 456 10.92 18.77 21.50
CA LYS A 456 10.07 19.98 21.54
C LYS A 456 9.37 20.18 22.90
N ARG A 457 9.25 19.11 23.70
CA ARG A 457 8.46 19.04 24.93
C ARG A 457 9.33 18.77 26.16
N ALA A 458 10.39 17.99 26.02
CA ALA A 458 11.22 17.51 27.12
C ALA A 458 12.65 17.19 26.66
N PRO A 459 13.68 17.33 27.51
CA PRO A 459 14.99 16.75 27.25
C PRO A 459 14.87 15.24 26.97
N CYS A 460 15.43 14.78 25.86
CA CYS A 460 15.27 13.40 25.39
C CYS A 460 16.62 12.72 25.21
N ASP A 461 16.83 11.61 25.93
CA ASP A 461 17.91 10.67 25.62
C ASP A 461 17.36 9.56 24.72
N HIS A 462 17.81 9.52 23.45
CA HIS A 462 17.36 8.51 22.48
C HIS A 462 18.35 7.35 22.39
N ILE A 463 17.87 6.14 22.70
CA ILE A 463 18.65 4.90 22.67
C ILE A 463 18.01 3.90 21.71
N VAL A 464 18.82 3.41 20.76
CA VAL A 464 18.43 2.29 19.90
C VAL A 464 18.76 0.97 20.62
N TYR A 465 17.73 0.19 20.96
CA TYR A 465 17.90 -1.09 21.64
C TYR A 465 17.87 -2.25 20.64
N GLY A 466 18.60 -3.32 20.93
CA GLY A 466 18.67 -4.52 20.09
C GLY A 466 18.70 -5.77 20.96
N GLU A 467 18.43 -6.93 20.34
CA GLU A 467 18.29 -8.23 21.03
C GLU A 467 19.42 -8.53 22.03
N ASN A 468 20.67 -8.27 21.62
CA ASN A 468 21.86 -8.57 22.41
C ASN A 468 22.46 -7.33 23.11
N ASN A 469 21.85 -6.15 22.97
CA ASN A 469 22.39 -4.92 23.53
C ASN A 469 22.02 -4.80 25.00
N ARG A 470 22.99 -4.50 25.85
CA ARG A 470 22.74 -4.06 27.23
C ARG A 470 22.43 -2.57 27.22
N CYS A 471 21.17 -2.24 27.36
CA CYS A 471 20.71 -0.88 27.52
C CYS A 471 20.36 -0.62 29.00
N THR A 472 20.52 0.62 29.44
CA THR A 472 20.13 1.08 30.78
C THR A 472 19.47 2.45 30.67
N VAL A 473 18.56 2.77 31.59
CA VAL A 473 17.96 4.11 31.63
C VAL A 473 18.99 5.11 32.18
N PRO A 474 19.31 6.21 31.46
CA PRO A 474 20.19 7.26 31.95
C PRO A 474 19.75 7.84 33.30
N THR A 475 20.72 8.14 34.16
CA THR A 475 20.48 8.77 35.46
C THR A 475 19.80 10.12 35.30
N GLY A 476 18.74 10.38 36.08
CA GLY A 476 17.99 11.64 36.02
C GLY A 476 16.75 11.59 35.12
N SER A 477 16.55 10.50 34.38
CA SER A 477 15.32 10.26 33.62
C SER A 477 14.13 10.11 34.57
N THR A 478 13.02 10.78 34.22
CA THR A 478 11.80 10.79 35.01
C THR A 478 10.73 9.84 34.46
N ALA A 479 10.85 9.48 33.18
CA ALA A 479 9.97 8.55 32.49
C ALA A 479 10.69 7.87 31.32
N VAL A 480 10.11 6.75 30.87
CA VAL A 480 10.58 6.01 29.71
C VAL A 480 9.46 5.88 28.68
N ILE A 481 9.76 6.22 27.43
CA ILE A 481 8.94 5.88 26.27
C ILE A 481 9.63 4.70 25.58
N PHE A 482 8.95 3.56 25.51
CA PHE A 482 9.48 2.34 24.89
C PHE A 482 8.68 2.01 23.63
N VAL A 483 9.31 2.13 22.46
CA VAL A 483 8.65 1.88 21.18
C VAL A 483 8.77 0.40 20.84
N LEU A 484 7.66 -0.23 20.48
CA LEU A 484 7.62 -1.57 19.90
C LEU A 484 7.34 -1.49 18.40
N ARG A 485 7.89 -2.45 17.66
CA ARG A 485 7.69 -2.58 16.21
C ARG A 485 7.53 -4.04 15.84
N ASN A 486 6.31 -4.48 15.52
CA ASN A 486 5.97 -5.87 15.21
C ASN A 486 6.52 -6.84 16.28
N ALA A 487 6.37 -6.50 17.57
CA ALA A 487 6.93 -7.29 18.66
C ALA A 487 6.26 -8.67 18.79
N ASP A 488 5.08 -8.86 18.19
CA ASP A 488 4.45 -10.16 17.97
C ASP A 488 5.31 -11.13 17.14
N ARG A 489 6.12 -10.60 16.22
CA ARG A 489 7.06 -11.37 15.38
C ARG A 489 8.47 -11.39 15.94
N TYR A 490 8.81 -10.37 16.71
CA TYR A 490 10.13 -10.14 17.30
C TYR A 490 10.02 -10.06 18.83
N PRO A 491 9.70 -11.20 19.50
CA PRO A 491 9.39 -11.21 20.94
C PRO A 491 10.56 -10.77 21.82
N TRP A 492 11.79 -10.81 21.32
CA TRP A 492 12.97 -10.28 22.02
C TRP A 492 12.81 -8.82 22.45
N GLN A 493 11.98 -8.02 21.75
CA GLN A 493 11.70 -6.64 22.14
C GLN A 493 10.96 -6.57 23.49
N LEU A 494 10.05 -7.52 23.74
CA LEU A 494 9.32 -7.63 25.00
C LEU A 494 10.26 -8.04 26.14
N ASP A 495 11.19 -8.97 25.88
CA ASP A 495 12.20 -9.37 26.86
C ASP A 495 13.10 -8.19 27.28
N VAL A 496 13.43 -7.28 26.34
CA VAL A 496 14.20 -6.07 26.65
C VAL A 496 13.39 -5.11 27.51
N LEU A 497 12.11 -4.88 27.16
CA LEU A 497 11.19 -4.05 27.95
C LEU A 497 11.09 -4.55 29.39
N ASP A 498 10.81 -5.85 29.58
CA ASP A 498 10.64 -6.45 30.91
C ASP A 498 11.91 -6.34 31.74
N ARG A 499 13.09 -6.57 31.13
CA ARG A 499 14.38 -6.39 31.82
C ARG A 499 14.61 -4.94 32.27
N LEU A 500 14.30 -3.96 31.42
CA LEU A 500 14.46 -2.54 31.75
C LEU A 500 13.49 -2.12 32.85
N ALA A 501 12.21 -2.47 32.71
CA ALA A 501 11.18 -2.14 33.69
C ALA A 501 11.45 -2.78 35.06
N ALA A 502 11.99 -4.00 35.10
CA ALA A 502 12.37 -4.66 36.36
C ALA A 502 13.54 -3.97 37.08
N CYS A 503 14.44 -3.33 36.34
CA CYS A 503 15.62 -2.66 36.91
C CYS A 503 15.37 -1.20 37.30
N HIS A 504 14.30 -0.58 36.79
CA HIS A 504 14.07 0.86 36.90
C HIS A 504 12.62 1.16 37.34
N PRO A 505 12.40 1.64 38.58
CA PRO A 505 11.06 1.97 39.08
C PRO A 505 10.58 3.34 38.57
N LEU A 506 10.56 3.50 37.24
CA LEU A 506 10.08 4.70 36.54
C LEU A 506 8.75 4.41 35.84
N PRO A 507 7.94 5.43 35.51
CA PRO A 507 6.81 5.25 34.62
C PRO A 507 7.29 4.88 33.21
N PHE A 508 6.80 3.76 32.70
CA PHE A 508 6.98 3.31 31.32
C PHE A 508 5.69 3.53 30.54
N ILE A 509 5.79 4.13 29.37
CA ILE A 509 4.71 4.21 28.37
C ILE A 509 5.20 3.49 27.12
N VAL A 510 4.45 2.47 26.68
CA VAL A 510 4.76 1.68 25.50
C VAL A 510 4.05 2.28 24.29
N LEU A 511 4.78 2.44 23.18
CA LEU A 511 4.25 2.89 21.90
C LEU A 511 4.35 1.78 20.88
N GLY A 512 3.22 1.20 20.48
CA GLY A 512 3.14 0.31 19.31
C GLY A 512 3.16 1.12 18.03
N SER A 513 4.25 1.01 17.28
CA SER A 513 4.46 1.79 16.05
C SER A 513 4.01 1.09 14.76
N CYS A 514 3.37 -0.08 14.89
CA CYS A 514 2.82 -0.88 13.80
C CYS A 514 1.43 -1.43 14.21
N ALA A 515 0.96 -2.47 13.50
CA ALA A 515 -0.20 -3.25 13.92
C ALA A 515 -0.06 -3.72 15.38
N PRO A 516 -1.03 -3.45 16.27
CA PRO A 516 -0.83 -3.53 17.71
C PRO A 516 -1.09 -4.93 18.29
N TYR A 517 -0.64 -6.00 17.63
CA TYR A 517 -0.96 -7.38 18.03
C TYR A 517 -0.39 -7.76 19.40
N GLU A 518 0.76 -7.18 19.75
CA GLU A 518 1.41 -7.37 21.04
C GLU A 518 0.67 -6.67 22.19
N ALA A 519 -0.27 -5.75 21.91
CA ALA A 519 -0.86 -4.89 22.92
C ALA A 519 -1.60 -5.67 24.04
N ARG A 520 -2.18 -6.84 23.72
CA ARG A 520 -2.82 -7.72 24.71
C ARG A 520 -1.87 -8.29 25.75
N LEU A 521 -0.58 -8.34 25.43
CA LEU A 521 0.46 -8.87 26.32
C LEU A 521 0.97 -7.79 27.28
N MET A 522 0.53 -6.54 27.12
CA MET A 522 1.13 -5.39 27.78
C MET A 522 0.53 -5.16 29.16
N SER A 523 1.38 -5.22 30.18
CA SER A 523 1.06 -4.80 31.55
C SER A 523 1.21 -3.29 31.75
N HIS A 524 2.02 -2.63 30.91
CA HIS A 524 2.25 -1.19 30.92
C HIS A 524 1.21 -0.42 30.09
N PRO A 525 1.04 0.89 30.34
CA PRO A 525 0.31 1.77 29.44
C PRO A 525 0.76 1.61 27.98
N TYR A 526 -0.19 1.38 27.07
CA TYR A 526 0.12 1.11 25.66
C TYR A 526 -0.70 2.02 24.74
N ILE A 527 0.01 2.79 23.92
CA ILE A 527 -0.54 3.62 22.85
C ILE A 527 -0.23 2.96 21.51
N ALA A 528 -1.23 2.85 20.64
CA ALA A 528 -1.05 2.41 19.26
C ALA A 528 -1.09 3.61 18.31
N SER A 529 -0.04 3.77 17.50
CA SER A 529 -0.03 4.69 16.36
C SER A 529 -0.38 4.02 15.04
N PHE A 530 -0.46 2.67 15.01
CA PHE A 530 -0.78 1.80 13.86
C PHE A 530 0.23 1.82 12.71
N GLU A 531 1.01 2.88 12.59
CA GLU A 531 2.11 3.09 11.67
C GLU A 531 3.18 3.99 12.30
N TYR A 532 4.36 4.02 11.70
CA TYR A 532 5.52 4.80 12.17
C TYR A 532 5.82 6.00 11.25
N THR A 533 4.81 6.58 10.62
CA THR A 533 4.98 7.85 9.90
C THR A 533 5.28 8.99 10.90
N PRO A 534 6.07 10.01 10.52
CA PRO A 534 6.33 11.16 11.37
C PRO A 534 5.06 11.79 11.98
N ASP A 535 3.99 11.91 11.18
CA ASP A 535 2.71 12.47 11.61
C ASP A 535 1.95 11.58 12.60
N ALA A 536 1.98 10.25 12.44
CA ALA A 536 1.40 9.32 13.41
C ALA A 536 2.14 9.36 14.75
N LEU A 537 3.47 9.42 14.70
CA LEU A 537 4.32 9.49 15.89
C LEU A 537 4.16 10.83 16.62
N GLU A 538 4.02 11.94 15.89
CA GLU A 538 3.68 13.25 16.47
C GLU A 538 2.32 13.22 17.17
N ALA A 539 1.28 12.65 16.53
CA ALA A 539 -0.05 12.52 17.15
C ALA A 539 -0.02 11.66 18.41
N ALA A 540 0.76 10.58 18.43
CA ALA A 540 0.98 9.78 19.63
C ALA A 540 1.66 10.58 20.75
N MET A 541 2.66 11.42 20.44
CA MET A 541 3.31 12.26 21.44
C MET A 541 2.38 13.33 22.03
N GLN A 542 1.45 13.87 21.25
CA GLN A 542 0.41 14.76 21.79
C GLN A 542 -0.45 14.07 22.86
N VAL A 543 -0.69 12.76 22.73
CA VAL A 543 -1.38 11.97 23.76
C VAL A 543 -0.47 11.70 24.96
N VAL A 544 0.78 11.28 24.71
CA VAL A 544 1.77 10.98 25.78
C VAL A 544 1.99 12.17 26.70
N PHE A 545 2.03 13.39 26.17
CA PHE A 545 2.22 14.62 26.96
C PHE A 545 0.91 15.31 27.35
N GLY A 546 -0.26 14.69 27.09
CA GLY A 546 -1.56 15.18 27.55
C GLY A 546 -2.07 16.44 26.84
N GLU A 547 -1.49 16.79 25.69
CA GLU A 547 -1.98 17.87 24.82
C GLU A 547 -3.31 17.51 24.17
N LYS A 548 -3.56 16.21 24.03
CA LYS A 548 -4.75 15.63 23.43
C LYS A 548 -5.19 14.36 24.15
N HIS A 549 -6.47 14.02 24.03
CA HIS A 549 -7.02 12.75 24.51
C HIS A 549 -7.14 11.74 23.36
N PRO A 550 -6.75 10.46 23.57
CA PRO A 550 -6.84 9.43 22.54
C PRO A 550 -8.30 9.21 22.13
N GLN A 551 -8.54 9.05 20.82
CA GLN A 551 -9.89 8.78 20.28
C GLN A 551 -9.98 7.51 19.44
N GLY A 552 -8.83 6.98 19.00
CA GLY A 552 -8.79 5.78 18.19
C GLY A 552 -9.21 4.53 18.95
N THR A 553 -9.73 3.56 18.20
CA THR A 553 -10.07 2.23 18.67
C THR A 553 -9.26 1.21 17.89
N VAL A 554 -8.91 0.08 18.50
CA VAL A 554 -8.13 -0.95 17.80
C VAL A 554 -9.05 -1.67 16.80
N PRO A 555 -8.77 -1.63 15.48
CA PRO A 555 -9.64 -2.24 14.46
C PRO A 555 -9.30 -3.72 14.22
N VAL A 556 -8.62 -4.36 15.17
CA VAL A 556 -8.09 -5.72 15.06
C VAL A 556 -8.39 -6.51 16.34
N ALA A 557 -8.56 -7.81 16.19
CA ALA A 557 -8.76 -8.72 17.29
C ALA A 557 -7.45 -9.38 17.74
N TYR A 558 -7.45 -9.91 18.97
CA TYR A 558 -6.29 -10.37 19.71
C TYR A 558 -6.11 -11.89 19.72
#